data_AF-A0A3C0ISB1-F1
#
_entry.id   AF-A0A3C0ISB1-F1
#
_cell.length_a   1.000
_cell.length_b   1.000
_cell.length_c   1.000
_cell.angle_alpha   90.00
_cell.angle_beta   90.00
_cell.angle_gamma   90.00
#
_symmetry.space_group_name_H-M   'P 1'
#
loop_
_entity.id
_entity.type
_entity.pdbx_description
1 polymer ?
#
loop_
_entity_poly.entity_id
_entity_poly.type
_entity_poly.pdbx_seq_one_letter_code
_entity_poly.pdbx_strand_id
1 'polypeptide(L)'
;MEIYYSTDGELIGTSRLVQFESLPTRALVSLKERYKGYDFAEVIYFEHAQEGTHFYITAIKDGIKKVLKVDTEGSVSVFTKY
;
A
#
# COMPACT_ATOMS: atom_id res chain seq x y z
N MET A 1 -7.20 12.87 2.76
CA MET A 1 -7.09 12.63 1.31
C MET A 1 -6.17 13.70 0.77
N GLU A 2 -5.23 13.31 -0.06
CA GLU A 2 -4.26 14.22 -0.67
C GLU A 2 -4.26 14.00 -2.19
N ILE A 3 -3.89 15.04 -2.92
CA ILE A 3 -3.86 15.04 -4.39
C ILE A 3 -2.50 15.58 -4.81
N TYR A 4 -1.86 14.90 -5.75
CA TYR A 4 -0.50 15.18 -6.17
C TYR A 4 -0.49 15.57 -7.64
N TYR A 5 0.11 16.71 -7.95
CA TYR A 5 0.29 17.21 -9.32
C TYR A 5 1.78 17.37 -9.63
N SER A 6 2.15 17.19 -10.89
CA SER A 6 3.47 17.54 -11.40
C SER A 6 3.65 19.06 -11.48
N THR A 7 4.88 19.50 -11.71
CA THR A 7 5.19 20.92 -11.96
C THR A 7 4.49 21.48 -13.20
N ASP A 8 4.11 20.60 -14.13
CA ASP A 8 3.41 20.93 -15.36
C ASP A 8 1.88 20.95 -15.18
N GLY A 9 1.38 20.68 -13.97
CA GLY A 9 -0.04 20.64 -13.64
C GLY A 9 -0.74 19.31 -13.95
N GLU A 10 0.01 18.26 -14.31
CA GLU A 10 -0.55 16.94 -14.58
C GLU A 10 -0.84 16.19 -13.28
N LEU A 11 -1.97 15.48 -13.20
CA LEU A 11 -2.31 14.65 -12.05
C LEU A 11 -1.34 13.46 -11.96
N ILE A 12 -0.61 13.36 -10.86
CA ILE A 12 0.20 12.19 -10.52
C ILE A 12 -0.70 11.13 -9.88
N GLY A 13 -1.55 11.54 -8.94
CA GLY A 13 -2.48 10.63 -8.27
C GLY A 13 -3.11 11.20 -7.02
N THR A 14 -3.90 10.36 -6.35
CA THR A 14 -4.54 10.69 -5.07
C THR A 14 -4.18 9.67 -4.00
N SER A 15 -4.06 10.11 -2.75
CA SER A 15 -3.84 9.25 -1.60
C SER A 15 -4.95 9.40 -0.56
N ARG A 16 -5.23 8.32 0.16
CA ARG A 16 -6.05 8.36 1.39
C ARG A 16 -5.69 7.21 2.32
N LEU A 17 -5.90 7.42 3.61
CA LEU A 17 -5.87 6.35 4.59
C LEU A 17 -7.09 5.46 4.43
N VAL A 18 -6.87 4.16 4.49
CA VAL A 18 -7.93 3.16 4.47
C VAL A 18 -7.67 2.11 5.54
N GLN A 19 -8.68 1.29 5.81
CA GLN A 19 -8.55 0.18 6.75
C GLN A 19 -7.92 -1.03 6.06
N PHE A 20 -7.20 -1.86 6.82
CA PHE A 20 -6.60 -3.08 6.27
C PHE A 20 -7.66 -4.02 5.68
N GLU A 21 -8.86 -4.06 6.26
CA GLU A 21 -9.98 -4.87 5.81
C GLU A 21 -10.56 -4.41 4.46
N SER A 22 -10.26 -3.17 4.03
CA SER A 22 -10.73 -2.64 2.74
C SER A 22 -9.89 -3.11 1.55
N LEU A 23 -8.77 -3.80 1.81
CA LEU A 23 -7.96 -4.36 0.73
C LEU A 23 -8.73 -5.44 -0.04
N PRO A 24 -8.47 -5.60 -1.35
CA PRO A 24 -9.01 -6.69 -2.12
C PRO A 24 -8.69 -8.05 -1.49
N THR A 25 -9.64 -8.99 -1.58
CA THR A 25 -9.49 -10.33 -0.96
C THR A 25 -8.19 -11.02 -1.34
N ARG A 26 -7.75 -10.90 -2.61
CA ARG A 26 -6.47 -11.49 -3.07
C ARG A 26 -5.25 -10.87 -2.39
N ALA A 27 -5.26 -9.55 -2.19
CA ALA A 27 -4.20 -8.85 -1.48
C ALA A 27 -4.16 -9.25 0.00
N LEU A 28 -5.32 -9.33 0.65
CA LEU A 28 -5.44 -9.80 2.04
C LEU A 28 -4.87 -11.21 2.23
N VAL A 29 -5.20 -12.14 1.34
CA VAL A 29 -4.69 -13.52 1.39
C VAL A 29 -3.17 -13.51 1.21
N SER A 30 -2.66 -12.84 0.18
CA SER A 30 -1.21 -12.79 -0.11
C SER A 30 -0.39 -12.19 1.03
N LEU A 31 -0.91 -11.14 1.68
CA LEU A 31 -0.28 -10.52 2.84
C LEU A 31 -0.29 -11.43 4.05
N LYS A 32 -1.45 -12.02 4.39
CA LYS A 32 -1.59 -12.94 5.51
C LYS A 32 -0.75 -14.20 5.34
N GLU A 33 -0.51 -14.66 4.12
CA GLU A 33 0.33 -15.83 3.86
C GLU A 33 1.83 -15.51 3.91
N ARG A 34 2.28 -14.43 3.26
CA ARG A 34 3.70 -14.09 3.15
C ARG A 34 4.26 -13.40 4.40
N TYR A 35 3.42 -12.68 5.13
CA TYR A 35 3.80 -11.87 6.30
C TYR A 35 3.09 -12.35 7.57
N LYS A 36 3.02 -13.67 7.78
CA LYS A 36 2.52 -14.25 9.03
C LYS A 36 3.30 -13.73 10.24
N GLY A 37 2.57 -13.27 11.25
CA GLY A 37 3.14 -12.71 12.48
C GLY A 37 3.71 -11.30 12.32
N TYR A 38 3.35 -10.58 11.25
CA TYR A 38 3.56 -9.14 11.17
C TYR A 38 2.29 -8.42 11.63
N ASP A 39 2.47 -7.30 12.32
CA ASP A 39 1.41 -6.34 12.60
C ASP A 39 1.30 -5.34 11.45
N PHE A 40 0.09 -5.14 10.92
CA PHE A 40 -0.18 -4.15 9.89
C PHE A 40 -0.80 -2.91 10.54
N ALA A 41 -0.13 -1.76 10.43
CA ALA A 41 -0.51 -0.55 11.16
C ALA A 41 -1.23 0.47 10.28
N GLU A 42 -0.59 0.90 9.19
CA GLU A 42 -1.09 1.96 8.33
C GLU A 42 -1.23 1.45 6.90
N VAL A 43 -2.36 1.78 6.27
CA VAL A 43 -2.65 1.45 4.87
C VAL A 43 -2.99 2.74 4.13
N ILE A 44 -2.18 3.06 3.13
CA ILE A 44 -2.40 4.16 2.22
C ILE A 44 -2.91 3.57 0.90
N TYR A 45 -4.14 3.91 0.55
CA TYR A 45 -4.66 3.73 -0.80
C TYR A 45 -4.08 4.84 -1.68
N PHE A 46 -3.52 4.46 -2.83
CA PHE A 46 -2.97 5.38 -3.80
C PHE A 46 -3.51 5.05 -5.19
N GLU A 47 -4.18 6.01 -5.81
CA GLU A 47 -4.63 5.91 -7.20
C GLU A 47 -3.66 6.71 -8.07
N HIS A 48 -2.75 6.00 -8.74
CA HIS A 48 -1.79 6.61 -9.66
C HIS A 48 -2.46 6.81 -11.02
N ALA A 49 -2.31 8.00 -11.61
CA ALA A 49 -2.96 8.36 -12.87
C ALA A 49 -2.56 7.43 -14.04
N GLN A 50 -1.36 6.84 -13.99
CA GLN A 50 -0.83 5.96 -15.05
C GLN A 50 -0.61 4.49 -14.63
N GLU A 51 -0.36 4.23 -13.35
CA GLU A 51 0.00 2.87 -12.86
C GLU A 51 -1.22 2.15 -12.27
N GLY A 52 -2.33 2.86 -12.09
CA GLY A 52 -3.53 2.34 -11.46
C GLY A 52 -3.45 2.36 -9.93
N THR A 53 -4.22 1.48 -9.30
CA THR A 53 -4.39 1.47 -7.85
C THR A 53 -3.31 0.64 -7.17
N HIS A 54 -2.70 1.23 -6.14
CA HIS A 54 -1.77 0.58 -5.23
C HIS A 54 -2.13 0.84 -3.77
N PHE A 55 -1.71 -0.08 -2.91
CA PHE A 55 -1.82 0.02 -1.46
C PHE A 55 -0.40 0.00 -0.88
N TYR A 56 -0.08 0.98 -0.04
CA TYR A 56 1.16 1.01 0.72
C TYR A 56 0.87 0.68 2.16
N ILE A 57 1.49 -0.39 2.67
CA ILE A 57 1.15 -0.97 3.97
C ILE A 57 2.39 -1.00 4.85
N THR A 58 2.31 -0.37 6.02
CA THR A 58 3.34 -0.49 7.04
C THR A 58 3.17 -1.82 7.77
N ALA A 59 4.10 -2.74 7.54
CA ALA A 59 4.20 -4.03 8.22
C ALA A 59 5.32 -3.97 9.27
N ILE A 60 5.03 -4.42 10.49
CA ILE A 60 5.92 -4.35 11.65
C ILE A 60 6.16 -5.77 12.16
N LYS A 61 7.43 -6.11 12.39
CA LYS A 61 7.79 -7.36 13.07
C LYS A 61 9.08 -7.16 13.85
N ASP A 62 9.08 -7.59 15.11
CA ASP A 62 10.24 -7.50 16.00
C ASP A 62 10.80 -6.05 16.09
N GLY A 63 9.90 -5.05 16.05
CA GLY A 63 10.24 -3.63 16.06
C GLY A 63 10.74 -3.06 14.73
N ILE A 64 10.96 -3.90 13.71
CA ILE A 64 11.41 -3.48 12.37
C ILE A 64 10.20 -3.12 11.52
N LYS A 65 10.25 -1.95 10.86
CA LYS A 65 9.18 -1.49 9.97
C LYS A 65 9.58 -1.67 8.51
N LYS A 66 8.60 -2.01 7.68
CA LYS A 66 8.73 -2.02 6.23
C LYS A 66 7.44 -1.56 5.58
N VAL A 67 7.57 -0.91 4.44
CA VAL A 67 6.43 -0.54 3.61
C VAL A 67 6.32 -1.53 2.47
N LEU A 68 5.16 -2.14 2.35
CA LEU A 68 4.83 -3.06 1.27
C LEU A 68 3.99 -2.32 0.23
N LYS A 69 4.37 -2.40 -1.05
CA LYS A 69 3.52 -1.98 -2.17
C LYS A 69 2.72 -3.21 -2.62
N VAL A 70 1.40 -3.08 -2.62
CA VAL A 70 0.47 -4.13 -3.00
C VAL A 70 -0.45 -3.61 -4.10
N ASP A 71 -0.63 -4.37 -5.17
CA ASP A 71 -1.61 -4.02 -6.21
C ASP A 71 -2.97 -4.69 -5.97
N THR A 72 -3.94 -4.36 -6.83
CA THR A 72 -5.29 -4.92 -6.75
C THR A 72 -5.35 -6.42 -7.07
N GLU A 73 -4.34 -6.97 -7.73
CA GLU A 73 -4.26 -8.40 -8.05
C GLU A 73 -3.68 -9.23 -6.90
N GLY A 74 -3.09 -8.58 -5.91
CA GLY A 74 -2.48 -9.19 -4.74
C GLY A 74 -0.98 -9.44 -4.88
N SER A 75 -0.32 -8.86 -5.89
CA SER A 75 1.13 -8.85 -5.94
C SER A 75 1.67 -8.01 -4.79
N VAL A 76 2.62 -8.55 -4.03
CA VAL A 76 3.23 -7.88 -2.87
C VAL A 76 4.72 -7.71 -3.12
N SER A 77 5.19 -6.47 -3.02
CA SER A 77 6.60 -6.09 -3.14
C SER A 77 7.03 -5.21 -1.97
N VAL A 78 8.32 -5.20 -1.64
CA VAL A 78 8.86 -4.31 -0.61
C VAL A 78 9.19 -2.97 -1.27
N PHE A 79 8.55 -1.90 -0.81
CA PHE A 79 8.81 -0.55 -1.30
C PHE A 79 10.02 0.08 -0.59
N THR A 80 10.03 0.04 0.75
CA THR A 80 11.16 0.52 1.56
C THR A 80 11.19 -0.16 2.93
N LYS A 81 12.31 -0.01 3.65
CA LYS A 81 12.55 -0.55 5.00
C LYS A 81 13.17 0.54 5.87
N TYR A 82 12.78 0.61 7.15
CA TYR A 82 13.36 1.54 8.12
C TYR A 82 13.15 1.09 9.56
#